data_AF-A0A3C2DY04-F1
#
_entry.id   AF-A0A3C2DY04-F1
#
_cell.length_a   1.000
_cell.length_b   1.000
_cell.length_c   1.000
_cell.angle_alpha   90.00
_cell.angle_beta   90.00
_cell.angle_gamma   90.00
#
_symmetry.space_group_name_H-M   'P 1'
#
loop_
_entity.id
_entity.type
_entity.pdbx_description
1 polymer ?
#
loop_
_entity_poly.entity_id
_entity_poly.type
_entity_poly.pdbx_seq_one_letter_code
_entity_poly.pdbx_strand_id
1 'polypeptide(L)'
;TLGKLFDAWGVEFATDTMVGDLGAAQQVTLSGPRSRVVDYLLWLALGRGTLDRDDVITSQLENMNLASSGYFTLSENSGLTMEPLLESTSQTMLISTSKMDPQPRPDDLLREFRSDDTRFTLGARLHGVVKTAFPGGSPASLDSADTQEHLSESIAPANIVIIGDSDFLSDNFWVRVQNFMGRQIVVPFAGNADFVINVLDNLSGSDALIGLRSRGLSFRPFLRIEDIRRQAEQRYREREQELRENLAEAELKLNELREQGVGEKAAVVTRENKVTLEAYRREILGLRKELRNVQHALIKDIDSLDSIFKMVNIWAIPLLIGILAVVLAFIRRARYRVRHSRYESEKT
;
A
#
# COMPACT_ATOMS: atom_id res chain seq x y z
N THR A 1 -3.25 -4.37 27.46
CA THR A 1 -2.42 -3.37 26.76
C THR A 1 -1.13 -3.18 27.54
N LEU A 2 -0.09 -2.60 26.93
CA LEU A 2 1.19 -2.30 27.61
C LEU A 2 1.15 -0.97 28.41
N GLY A 3 -0.05 -0.51 28.79
CA GLY A 3 -0.27 0.84 29.34
C GLY A 3 0.68 1.19 30.49
N LYS A 4 0.89 0.29 31.45
CA LYS A 4 1.80 0.55 32.58
C LYS A 4 3.25 0.81 32.16
N LEU A 5 3.74 0.15 31.10
CA LEU A 5 5.08 0.41 30.55
C LEU A 5 5.11 1.77 29.85
N PHE A 6 4.11 2.02 29.01
CA PHE A 6 3.98 3.26 28.26
C PHE A 6 3.84 4.49 29.15
N ASP A 7 3.05 4.40 30.23
CA ASP A 7 2.92 5.44 31.26
C ASP A 7 4.27 5.80 31.89
N ALA A 8 5.09 4.78 32.22
CA ALA A 8 6.42 4.99 32.79
C ALA A 8 7.41 5.64 31.81
N TRP A 9 7.16 5.50 30.51
CA TRP A 9 8.00 6.00 29.42
C TRP A 9 7.47 7.28 28.76
N GLY A 10 6.29 7.76 29.17
CA GLY A 10 5.61 8.88 28.52
C GLY A 10 5.20 8.61 27.08
N VAL A 11 5.00 7.33 26.73
CA VAL A 11 4.44 6.92 25.44
C VAL A 11 2.94 6.83 25.62
N GLU A 12 2.19 7.34 24.66
CA GLU A 12 0.74 7.26 24.64
C GLU A 12 0.33 6.37 23.48
N PHE A 13 -0.63 5.46 23.72
CA PHE A 13 -1.21 4.60 22.71
C PHE A 13 -2.73 4.67 22.81
N ALA A 14 -3.38 5.11 21.73
CA ALA A 14 -4.84 5.21 21.71
C ALA A 14 -5.46 3.80 21.64
N THR A 15 -6.29 3.46 22.63
CA THR A 15 -6.91 2.11 22.76
C THR A 15 -8.40 2.10 22.41
N ASP A 16 -9.00 3.28 22.34
CA ASP A 16 -10.40 3.52 22.02
C ASP A 16 -10.60 3.89 20.54
N THR A 17 -9.51 4.14 19.81
CA THR A 17 -9.54 4.55 18.40
C THR A 17 -8.49 3.78 17.58
N MET A 18 -8.78 3.63 16.29
CA MET A 18 -7.90 3.07 15.27
C MET A 18 -7.74 4.09 14.15
N VAL A 19 -6.61 4.04 13.45
CA VAL A 19 -6.36 4.91 12.30
C VAL A 19 -7.01 4.29 11.07
N GLY A 20 -8.02 4.97 10.54
CA GLY A 20 -8.50 4.74 9.18
C GLY A 20 -7.72 5.63 8.22
N ASP A 21 -7.22 5.08 7.12
CA ASP A 21 -6.44 5.83 6.13
C ASP A 21 -6.87 5.47 4.71
N LEU A 22 -7.48 6.43 4.00
CA LEU A 22 -7.91 6.24 2.63
C LEU A 22 -6.73 6.20 1.65
N GLY A 23 -5.65 6.91 1.94
CA GLY A 23 -4.47 6.98 1.10
C GLY A 23 -3.65 5.69 1.11
N ALA A 24 -3.74 4.92 2.18
CA ALA A 24 -3.09 3.62 2.36
C ALA A 24 -4.07 2.43 2.39
N ALA A 25 -5.36 2.63 2.07
CA ALA A 25 -6.37 1.58 2.20
C ALA A 25 -6.12 0.39 1.25
N GLN A 26 -6.29 -0.83 1.78
CA GLN A 26 -6.34 -2.05 0.98
C GLN A 26 -7.69 -2.20 0.28
N GLN A 27 -7.65 -2.80 -0.90
CA GLN A 27 -8.85 -3.12 -1.66
C GLN A 27 -9.38 -4.50 -1.29
N VAL A 28 -10.63 -4.55 -0.84
CA VAL A 28 -11.34 -5.79 -0.49
C VAL A 28 -12.47 -6.06 -1.47
N THR A 29 -12.73 -7.34 -1.74
CA THR A 29 -13.85 -7.75 -2.58
C THR A 29 -15.06 -8.05 -1.71
N LEU A 30 -16.14 -7.30 -1.91
CA LEU A 30 -17.43 -7.58 -1.27
C LEU A 30 -18.21 -8.59 -2.10
N SER A 31 -18.45 -9.76 -1.52
CA SER A 31 -19.28 -10.82 -2.12
C SER A 31 -20.76 -10.44 -2.06
N GLY A 32 -21.45 -10.52 -3.21
CA GLY A 32 -22.87 -10.21 -3.34
C GLY A 32 -23.39 -10.50 -4.75
N PRO A 33 -24.63 -10.10 -5.10
CA PRO A 33 -25.19 -10.30 -6.45
C PRO A 33 -24.33 -9.72 -7.57
N ARG A 34 -23.52 -8.71 -7.25
CA ARG A 34 -22.41 -8.21 -8.07
C ARG A 34 -21.20 -8.00 -7.16
N SER A 35 -20.14 -8.78 -7.36
CA SER A 35 -18.88 -8.55 -6.66
C SER A 35 -18.34 -7.17 -6.99
N ARG A 36 -17.96 -6.42 -5.96
CA ARG A 36 -17.34 -5.10 -6.11
C ARG A 36 -16.09 -5.00 -5.27
N VAL A 37 -15.09 -4.31 -5.79
CA VAL A 37 -13.85 -3.99 -5.09
C VAL A 37 -14.02 -2.61 -4.47
N VAL A 38 -13.74 -2.50 -3.18
CA VAL A 38 -13.86 -1.25 -2.40
C VAL A 38 -12.66 -1.10 -1.47
N ASP A 39 -12.27 0.14 -1.22
CA ASP A 39 -11.19 0.47 -0.29
C ASP A 39 -11.68 0.25 1.16
N TYR A 40 -10.90 -0.45 1.97
CA TYR A 40 -11.21 -0.69 3.38
C TYR A 40 -10.25 0.06 4.29
N LEU A 41 -10.75 1.14 4.90
CA LEU A 41 -9.93 2.13 5.61
C LEU A 41 -9.11 1.58 6.78
N LEU A 42 -9.55 0.47 7.40
CA LEU A 42 -8.88 -0.13 8.55
C LEU A 42 -7.78 -1.12 8.16
N TRP A 43 -7.70 -1.53 6.89
CA TRP A 43 -6.65 -2.40 6.40
C TRP A 43 -5.69 -1.56 5.59
N LEU A 44 -4.48 -1.38 6.12
CA LEU A 44 -3.49 -0.48 5.58
C LEU A 44 -2.47 -1.29 4.78
N ALA A 45 -2.15 -0.83 3.58
CA ALA A 45 -1.01 -1.25 2.79
C ALA A 45 -0.02 -0.08 2.77
N LEU A 46 0.86 -0.07 3.76
CA LEU A 46 1.93 0.92 3.87
C LEU A 46 2.96 0.65 2.77
N GLY A 47 3.50 1.73 2.18
CA GLY A 47 4.56 1.68 1.20
C GLY A 47 5.25 3.03 1.06
N ARG A 48 5.08 3.69 -0.08
CA ARG A 48 5.73 4.98 -0.33
C ARG A 48 5.14 6.09 0.55
N GLY A 49 6.03 6.83 1.22
CA GLY A 49 5.64 8.01 2.01
C GLY A 49 4.95 7.69 3.32
N THR A 50 4.88 6.41 3.69
CA THR A 50 4.34 5.85 4.94
C THR A 50 5.36 4.93 5.63
N LEU A 51 6.47 4.62 4.97
CA LEU A 51 7.62 3.89 5.53
C LEU A 51 8.81 4.83 5.54
N ASP A 52 9.57 4.84 6.64
CA ASP A 52 10.83 5.59 6.70
C ASP A 52 11.84 4.96 5.72
N ARG A 53 12.36 5.77 4.80
CA ARG A 53 13.32 5.33 3.78
C ARG A 53 14.77 5.53 4.19
N ASP A 54 15.00 6.23 5.29
CA ASP A 54 16.33 6.48 5.81
C ASP A 54 16.71 5.42 6.87
N ASP A 55 15.74 4.90 7.64
CA ASP A 55 15.99 3.82 8.61
C ASP A 55 16.29 2.46 7.94
N VAL A 56 17.27 1.74 8.49
CA VAL A 56 17.73 0.42 8.01
C VAL A 56 16.68 -0.68 8.10
N ILE A 57 15.70 -0.55 9.00
CA ILE A 57 14.63 -1.52 9.20
C ILE A 57 13.66 -1.47 8.01
N THR A 58 13.36 -0.26 7.53
CA THR A 58 12.26 0.01 6.59
C THR A 58 12.72 0.46 5.20
N SER A 59 13.96 0.92 5.04
CA SER A 59 14.50 1.46 3.79
C SER A 59 14.31 0.56 2.56
N GLN A 60 14.48 -0.75 2.73
CA GLN A 60 14.37 -1.75 1.66
C GLN A 60 12.97 -2.37 1.52
N LEU A 61 12.03 -2.04 2.41
CA LEU A 61 10.67 -2.59 2.32
C LEU A 61 9.89 -1.92 1.20
N GLU A 62 9.29 -2.72 0.33
CA GLU A 62 8.40 -2.21 -0.71
C GLU A 62 7.04 -1.84 -0.12
N ASN A 63 6.46 -2.79 0.63
CA ASN A 63 5.17 -2.67 1.28
C ASN A 63 5.11 -3.42 2.62
N MET A 64 4.18 -3.01 3.48
CA MET A 64 3.85 -3.67 4.75
C MET A 64 2.37 -3.49 5.05
N ASN A 65 1.71 -4.53 5.53
CA ASN A 65 0.29 -4.48 5.84
C ASN A 65 0.04 -4.36 7.34
N LEU A 66 -0.90 -3.50 7.71
CA LEU A 66 -1.46 -3.42 9.07
C LEU A 66 -2.98 -3.57 9.02
N ALA A 67 -3.58 -4.03 10.12
CA ALA A 67 -5.01 -4.15 10.27
C ALA A 67 -5.47 -3.57 11.60
N SER A 68 -6.40 -2.62 11.54
CA SER A 68 -7.00 -2.00 12.74
C SER A 68 -5.93 -1.37 13.66
N SER A 69 -4.93 -0.73 13.05
CA SER A 69 -3.78 -0.20 13.78
C SER A 69 -4.16 1.00 14.65
N GLY A 70 -3.66 1.03 15.88
CA GLY A 70 -3.62 2.24 16.71
C GLY A 70 -2.47 3.17 16.31
N TYR A 71 -2.28 4.23 17.07
CA TYR A 71 -1.17 5.17 16.86
C TYR A 71 -0.50 5.55 18.19
N PHE A 72 0.73 6.03 18.06
CA PHE A 72 1.54 6.46 19.19
C PHE A 72 1.78 7.96 19.18
N THR A 73 1.79 8.54 20.37
CA THR A 73 2.30 9.87 20.66
C THR A 73 3.34 9.79 21.78
N LEU A 74 4.24 10.77 21.83
CA LEU A 74 5.24 10.87 22.87
C LEU A 74 5.00 12.15 23.66
N SER A 75 4.88 12.03 24.98
CA SER A 75 4.73 13.16 25.89
C SER A 75 5.98 14.06 25.86
N GLU A 76 5.78 15.37 25.94
CA GLU A 76 6.88 16.35 26.03
C GLU A 76 7.80 16.10 27.24
N ASN A 77 7.31 15.43 28.27
CA ASN A 77 8.06 15.09 29.48
C ASN A 77 8.81 13.74 29.39
N SER A 78 8.72 13.04 28.26
CA SER A 78 9.43 11.77 28.08
C SER A 78 10.94 12.00 27.98
N GLY A 79 11.71 11.12 28.61
CA GLY A 79 13.16 11.05 28.44
C GLY A 79 13.62 10.29 27.19
N LEU A 80 12.66 9.85 26.36
CA LEU A 80 12.91 9.09 25.14
C LEU A 80 12.81 9.98 23.91
N THR A 81 13.39 9.54 22.81
CA THR A 81 13.12 10.06 21.47
C THR A 81 12.29 9.03 20.71
N MET A 82 11.30 9.49 19.94
CA MET A 82 10.46 8.65 19.10
C MET A 82 10.72 8.98 17.63
N GLU A 83 11.27 8.01 16.89
CA GLU A 83 11.53 8.09 15.46
C GLU A 83 10.47 7.25 14.72
N PRO A 84 9.57 7.86 13.94
CA PRO A 84 8.54 7.13 13.20
C PRO A 84 9.19 6.19 12.16
N LEU A 85 8.82 4.91 12.19
CA LEU A 85 9.19 3.92 11.17
C LEU A 85 8.04 3.68 10.19
N LEU A 86 6.82 3.69 10.72
CA LEU A 86 5.56 3.47 10.01
C LEU A 86 4.64 4.65 10.31
N GLU A 87 4.17 5.34 9.27
CA GLU A 87 3.27 6.49 9.38
C GLU A 87 2.07 6.33 8.45
N SER A 88 0.94 6.90 8.83
CA SER A 88 -0.18 7.06 7.92
C SER A 88 0.11 8.14 6.85
N THR A 89 -0.76 8.22 5.84
CA THR A 89 -0.88 9.39 4.97
C THR A 89 -1.58 10.55 5.71
N SER A 90 -1.86 11.66 5.03
CA SER A 90 -2.74 12.71 5.57
C SER A 90 -4.23 12.47 5.30
N GLN A 91 -4.58 11.45 4.51
CA GLN A 91 -5.97 11.10 4.20
C GLN A 91 -6.56 10.19 5.29
N THR A 92 -6.55 10.65 6.53
CA THR A 92 -6.83 9.85 7.72
C THR A 92 -8.10 10.25 8.44
N MET A 93 -8.67 9.33 9.20
CA MET A 93 -9.77 9.56 10.13
C MET A 93 -9.63 8.60 11.31
N LEU A 94 -9.79 9.09 12.54
CA LEU A 94 -9.86 8.21 13.70
C LEU A 94 -11.22 7.49 13.78
N ILE A 95 -11.18 6.17 13.91
CA ILE A 95 -12.36 5.31 13.97
C ILE A 95 -12.43 4.67 15.36
N SER A 96 -13.54 4.87 16.08
CA SER A 96 -13.76 4.22 17.39
C SER A 96 -13.66 2.71 17.30
N THR A 97 -12.93 2.08 18.23
CA THR A 97 -12.85 0.61 18.36
C THR A 97 -14.20 -0.02 18.66
N SER A 98 -15.15 0.73 19.22
CA SER A 98 -16.53 0.28 19.44
C SER A 98 -17.27 -0.08 18.14
N LYS A 99 -16.79 0.40 16.97
CA LYS A 99 -17.37 0.05 15.66
C LYS A 99 -16.93 -1.31 15.15
N MET A 100 -16.04 -2.02 15.84
CA MET A 100 -15.55 -3.36 15.45
C MET A 100 -16.48 -4.50 15.83
N ASP A 101 -17.50 -4.24 16.67
CA ASP A 101 -18.49 -5.23 17.07
C ASP A 101 -19.92 -4.74 16.77
N PRO A 102 -20.55 -5.18 15.66
CA PRO A 102 -20.00 -6.06 14.62
C PRO A 102 -19.00 -5.36 13.69
N GLN A 103 -18.18 -6.13 12.97
CA GLN A 103 -17.17 -5.58 12.05
C GLN A 103 -17.79 -4.62 11.03
N PRO A 104 -17.23 -3.41 10.84
CA PRO A 104 -17.87 -2.39 10.03
C PRO A 104 -17.74 -2.73 8.54
N ARG A 105 -18.78 -2.43 7.77
CA ARG A 105 -18.73 -2.61 6.32
C ARG A 105 -17.87 -1.51 5.69
N PRO A 106 -17.02 -1.83 4.69
CA PRO A 106 -16.19 -0.83 4.02
C PRO A 106 -16.99 0.36 3.48
N ASP A 107 -18.16 0.11 2.89
CA ASP A 107 -19.02 1.16 2.34
C ASP A 107 -19.50 2.15 3.40
N ASP A 108 -19.69 1.71 4.64
CA ASP A 108 -20.21 2.55 5.72
C ASP A 108 -19.09 3.47 6.21
N LEU A 109 -17.88 2.93 6.38
CA LEU A 109 -16.69 3.71 6.70
C LEU A 109 -16.37 4.76 5.63
N LEU A 110 -16.47 4.39 4.34
CA LEU A 110 -16.20 5.33 3.24
C LEU A 110 -17.22 6.48 3.17
N ARG A 111 -18.50 6.25 3.50
CA ARG A 111 -19.51 7.32 3.52
C ARG A 111 -19.27 8.31 4.67
N GLU A 112 -18.84 7.78 5.81
CA GLU A 112 -18.54 8.57 7.02
C GLU A 112 -17.17 9.26 6.95
N PHE A 113 -16.27 8.79 6.08
CA PHE A 113 -14.90 9.29 5.99
C PHE A 113 -14.82 10.81 5.82
N ARG A 114 -14.15 11.46 6.77
CA ARG A 114 -13.75 12.86 6.70
C ARG A 114 -12.29 12.92 7.10
N SER A 115 -11.48 13.52 6.23
CA SER A 115 -10.04 13.60 6.44
C SER A 115 -9.72 14.58 7.57
N ASP A 116 -8.92 14.14 8.54
CA ASP A 116 -8.37 14.97 9.62
C ASP A 116 -7.10 15.73 9.18
N ASP A 117 -6.63 15.48 7.94
CA ASP A 117 -5.40 16.03 7.35
C ASP A 117 -4.16 15.86 8.24
N THR A 118 -4.15 14.79 9.02
CA THR A 118 -3.16 14.52 10.07
C THR A 118 -2.44 13.21 9.79
N ARG A 119 -1.12 13.18 10.02
CA ARG A 119 -0.33 11.94 9.97
C ARG A 119 -0.21 11.37 11.37
N PHE A 120 -0.36 10.05 11.47
CA PHE A 120 -0.28 9.29 12.71
C PHE A 120 0.90 8.33 12.65
N THR A 121 1.64 8.23 13.75
CA THR A 121 2.73 7.26 13.91
C THR A 121 2.15 5.89 14.26
N LEU A 122 2.18 4.96 13.32
CA LEU A 122 1.64 3.59 13.45
C LEU A 122 2.67 2.63 14.05
N GLY A 123 3.96 2.97 13.93
CA GLY A 123 5.07 2.23 14.51
C GLY A 123 6.32 3.09 14.55
N ALA A 124 7.12 2.92 15.60
CA ALA A 124 8.24 3.80 15.88
C ALA A 124 9.39 3.07 16.58
N ARG A 125 10.59 3.65 16.46
CA ARG A 125 11.74 3.37 17.28
C ARG A 125 11.76 4.34 18.45
N LEU A 126 11.85 3.81 19.66
CA LEU A 126 12.14 4.57 20.87
C LEU A 126 13.62 4.41 21.23
N HIS A 127 14.26 5.51 21.59
CA HIS A 127 15.64 5.53 22.04
C HIS A 127 15.81 6.41 23.28
N GLY A 128 16.56 5.95 24.27
CA GLY A 128 16.88 6.74 25.47
C GLY A 128 16.92 5.92 26.75
N VAL A 129 17.14 6.59 27.88
CA VAL A 129 17.15 5.94 29.20
C VAL A 129 15.72 5.63 29.62
N VAL A 130 15.42 4.36 29.84
CA VAL A 130 14.09 3.91 30.26
C VAL A 130 14.02 3.72 31.76
N LYS A 131 12.91 4.16 32.36
CA LYS A 131 12.61 3.93 33.78
C LYS A 131 11.78 2.66 33.94
N THR A 132 11.94 1.98 35.07
CA THR A 132 11.12 0.81 35.40
C THR A 132 9.66 1.21 35.61
N ALA A 133 8.73 0.43 35.02
CA ALA A 133 7.31 0.51 35.34
C ALA A 133 6.94 -0.28 36.61
N PHE A 134 7.91 -1.00 37.19
CA PHE A 134 7.73 -1.90 38.33
C PHE A 134 8.78 -1.61 39.41
N PRO A 135 8.69 -0.45 40.11
CA PRO A 135 9.68 -0.05 41.11
C PRO A 135 9.75 -0.99 42.32
N GLY A 136 8.71 -1.82 42.53
CA GLY A 136 8.69 -2.85 43.58
C GLY A 136 9.48 -4.12 43.25
N GLY A 137 10.08 -4.21 42.06
CA GLY A 137 10.84 -5.38 41.63
C GLY A 137 10.00 -6.64 41.41
N SER A 138 10.67 -7.80 41.39
CA SER A 138 10.04 -9.11 41.18
C SER A 138 9.11 -9.47 42.35
N PRO A 139 7.94 -10.10 42.10
CA PRO A 139 7.08 -10.61 43.16
C PRO A 139 7.81 -11.62 44.06
N ALA A 140 7.63 -11.51 45.38
CA ALA A 140 8.29 -12.35 46.39
C ALA A 140 7.96 -13.86 46.32
N SER A 141 7.00 -14.28 45.49
CA SER A 141 6.50 -15.66 45.38
C SER A 141 7.14 -16.49 44.26
N LEU A 142 8.03 -15.90 43.47
CA LEU A 142 8.81 -16.64 42.49
C LEU A 142 10.14 -16.99 43.16
N ASP A 143 10.44 -18.29 43.28
CA ASP A 143 11.77 -18.80 43.63
C ASP A 143 12.75 -18.27 42.57
N SER A 144 13.24 -17.05 42.81
CA SER A 144 13.91 -16.26 41.81
C SER A 144 15.35 -16.77 41.74
N ALA A 145 15.59 -17.68 40.80
CA ALA A 145 16.93 -18.06 40.37
C ALA A 145 17.72 -16.86 39.78
N ASP A 146 17.06 -15.73 39.61
CA ASP A 146 17.64 -14.48 39.15
C ASP A 146 18.11 -13.64 40.34
N THR A 147 19.42 -13.62 40.54
CA THR A 147 20.10 -12.87 41.62
C THR A 147 20.46 -11.44 41.22
N GLN A 148 20.00 -10.99 40.05
CA GLN A 148 20.30 -9.66 39.54
C GLN A 148 19.58 -8.58 40.35
N GLU A 149 20.32 -7.52 40.67
CA GLU A 149 19.78 -6.36 41.36
C GLU A 149 18.73 -5.65 40.48
N HIS A 150 17.62 -5.24 41.08
CA HIS A 150 16.58 -4.52 40.36
C HIS A 150 17.09 -3.17 39.84
N LEU A 151 17.02 -2.97 38.53
CA LEU A 151 17.36 -1.69 37.91
C LEU A 151 16.13 -0.77 37.90
N SER A 152 16.26 0.38 38.56
CA SER A 152 15.25 1.45 38.54
C SER A 152 15.23 2.20 37.20
N GLU A 153 16.36 2.22 36.50
CA GLU A 153 16.53 2.77 35.15
C GLU A 153 17.57 1.96 34.36
N SER A 154 17.54 2.05 33.04
CA SER A 154 18.50 1.36 32.19
C SER A 154 19.91 1.96 32.33
N ILE A 155 20.93 1.10 32.41
CA ILE A 155 22.34 1.50 32.54
C ILE A 155 22.84 2.19 31.26
N ALA A 156 22.30 1.80 30.11
CA ALA A 156 22.55 2.40 28.80
C ALA A 156 21.21 2.77 28.13
N PRO A 157 21.22 3.67 27.13
CA PRO A 157 20.03 3.95 26.33
C PRO A 157 19.47 2.66 25.72
N ALA A 158 18.18 2.42 25.89
CA ALA A 158 17.48 1.30 25.30
C ALA A 158 17.09 1.61 23.85
N ASN A 159 17.06 0.57 23.01
CA ASN A 159 16.49 0.61 21.66
C ASN A 159 15.24 -0.27 21.65
N ILE A 160 14.07 0.33 21.41
CA ILE A 160 12.78 -0.37 21.48
C ILE A 160 12.02 -0.07 20.18
N VAL A 161 11.44 -1.10 19.55
CA VAL A 161 10.52 -0.91 18.41
C VAL A 161 9.11 -1.23 18.88
N ILE A 162 8.18 -0.32 18.61
CA ILE A 162 6.75 -0.44 18.92
C ILE A 162 5.92 -0.38 17.64
N ILE A 163 4.84 -1.15 17.59
CA ILE A 163 3.93 -1.26 16.44
C ILE A 163 2.50 -1.29 16.97
N GLY A 164 1.61 -0.51 16.36
CA GLY A 164 0.23 -0.29 16.82
C GLY A 164 -0.74 -1.38 16.38
N ASP A 165 -0.24 -2.46 15.80
CA ASP A 165 -1.00 -3.60 15.32
C ASP A 165 -0.26 -4.89 15.73
N SER A 166 -0.99 -5.88 16.24
CA SER A 166 -0.46 -7.23 16.52
C SER A 166 -0.73 -8.22 15.38
N ASP A 167 -1.76 -7.96 14.58
CA ASP A 167 -2.22 -8.83 13.50
C ASP A 167 -1.29 -8.78 12.28
N PHE A 168 -0.42 -7.78 12.17
CA PHE A 168 0.62 -7.73 11.12
C PHE A 168 1.53 -8.97 11.08
N LEU A 169 1.63 -9.71 12.19
CA LEU A 169 2.37 -10.98 12.27
C LEU A 169 1.57 -12.18 11.75
N SER A 170 0.25 -12.05 11.64
CA SER A 170 -0.62 -13.14 11.19
C SER A 170 -0.47 -13.39 9.69
N ASP A 171 -0.33 -14.67 9.33
CA ASP A 171 -0.09 -15.11 7.95
C ASP A 171 -1.06 -14.49 6.94
N ASN A 172 -2.32 -14.30 7.33
CA ASN A 172 -3.38 -13.75 6.48
C ASN A 172 -3.06 -12.35 5.93
N PHE A 173 -2.17 -11.60 6.57
CA PHE A 173 -1.84 -10.23 6.16
C PHE A 173 -0.60 -10.11 5.27
N TRP A 174 0.21 -11.17 5.14
CA TRP A 174 1.46 -11.05 4.40
C TRP A 174 1.84 -12.26 3.56
N VAL A 175 1.19 -13.41 3.74
CA VAL A 175 1.53 -14.62 2.99
C VAL A 175 0.32 -15.40 2.49
N ARG A 176 0.48 -16.00 1.31
CA ARG A 176 -0.51 -16.90 0.71
C ARG A 176 0.06 -18.31 0.63
N VAL A 177 -0.61 -19.25 1.29
CA VAL A 177 -0.28 -20.68 1.20
C VAL A 177 -1.08 -21.30 0.05
N GLN A 178 -0.40 -21.88 -0.92
CA GLN A 178 -1.00 -22.56 -2.07
C GLN A 178 -0.61 -24.04 -2.08
N ASN A 179 -1.57 -24.93 -2.32
CA ASN A 179 -1.28 -26.35 -2.50
C ASN A 179 -0.95 -26.62 -3.97
N PHE A 180 0.28 -27.03 -4.25
CA PHE A 180 0.73 -27.44 -5.57
C PHE A 180 1.31 -28.86 -5.51
N MET A 181 0.69 -29.80 -6.24
CA MET A 181 1.12 -31.21 -6.28
C MET A 181 1.29 -31.86 -4.90
N GLY A 182 0.38 -31.56 -3.95
CA GLY A 182 0.44 -32.08 -2.58
C GLY A 182 1.49 -31.42 -1.68
N ARG A 183 2.18 -30.38 -2.16
CA ARG A 183 3.11 -29.56 -1.36
C ARG A 183 2.53 -28.17 -1.14
N GLN A 184 2.70 -27.64 0.07
CA GLN A 184 2.37 -26.26 0.38
C GLN A 184 3.51 -25.35 -0.08
N ILE A 185 3.19 -24.38 -0.93
CA ILE A 185 4.08 -23.30 -1.36
C ILE A 185 3.60 -22.03 -0.68
N VAL A 186 4.54 -21.35 -0.03
CA VAL A 186 4.32 -20.13 0.74
C VAL A 186 4.80 -18.96 -0.11
N VAL A 187 3.89 -18.08 -0.54
CA VAL A 187 4.21 -16.93 -1.40
C VAL A 187 3.90 -15.64 -0.65
N PRO A 188 4.90 -14.85 -0.24
CA PRO A 188 4.68 -13.57 0.43
C PRO A 188 4.12 -12.54 -0.56
N PHE A 189 3.22 -11.68 -0.07
CA PHE A 189 2.67 -10.55 -0.83
C PHE A 189 2.85 -9.20 -0.12
N ALA A 190 3.37 -9.20 1.11
CA ALA A 190 3.79 -8.01 1.84
C ALA A 190 5.06 -8.30 2.65
N GLY A 191 5.87 -7.26 2.89
CA GLY A 191 7.16 -7.33 3.59
C GLY A 191 7.07 -7.41 5.12
N ASN A 192 5.96 -7.89 5.69
CA ASN A 192 5.79 -7.94 7.14
C ASN A 192 6.83 -8.84 7.83
N ALA A 193 7.16 -10.00 7.24
CA ALA A 193 8.20 -10.88 7.77
C ALA A 193 9.59 -10.25 7.64
N ASP A 194 9.88 -9.62 6.51
CA ASP A 194 11.15 -8.91 6.28
C ASP A 194 11.32 -7.78 7.30
N PHE A 195 10.26 -7.04 7.61
CA PHE A 195 10.27 -6.03 8.67
C PHE A 195 10.68 -6.64 10.03
N VAL A 196 10.06 -7.75 10.42
CA VAL A 196 10.38 -8.42 11.70
C VAL A 196 11.83 -8.90 11.74
N ILE A 197 12.30 -9.52 10.66
CA ILE A 197 13.69 -9.96 10.54
C ILE A 197 14.63 -8.75 10.65
N ASN A 198 14.33 -7.66 9.95
CA ASN A 198 15.14 -6.44 10.01
C ASN A 198 15.14 -5.82 11.41
N VAL A 199 14.01 -5.83 12.12
CA VAL A 199 13.94 -5.38 13.53
C VAL A 199 14.83 -6.25 14.41
N LEU A 200 14.73 -7.59 14.31
CA LEU A 200 15.52 -8.51 15.12
C LEU A 200 17.02 -8.39 14.82
N ASP A 201 17.39 -8.28 13.54
CA ASP A 201 18.77 -8.06 13.11
C ASP A 201 19.30 -6.70 13.59
N ASN A 202 18.46 -5.66 13.58
CA ASN A 202 18.83 -4.34 14.05
C ASN A 202 19.01 -4.29 15.58
N LEU A 203 18.11 -4.92 16.33
CA LEU A 203 18.13 -4.96 17.80
C LEU A 203 19.19 -5.95 18.34
N SER A 204 19.59 -6.96 17.56
CA SER A 204 20.68 -7.88 17.92
C SER A 204 22.07 -7.35 17.55
N GLY A 205 22.15 -6.25 16.81
CA GLY A 205 23.40 -5.58 16.48
C GLY A 205 24.07 -4.92 17.70
N SER A 206 25.40 -4.73 17.63
CA SER A 206 26.15 -4.03 18.69
C SER A 206 25.80 -2.54 18.74
N ASP A 207 25.49 -2.03 19.95
CA ASP A 207 25.02 -0.66 20.25
C ASP A 207 25.79 0.48 19.55
N ALA A 208 27.10 0.29 19.29
CA ALA A 208 27.96 1.30 18.67
C ALA A 208 27.72 1.54 17.16
N LEU A 209 26.97 0.66 16.48
CA LEU A 209 26.77 0.69 15.02
C LEU A 209 25.33 1.02 14.59
N ILE A 210 24.38 1.07 15.53
CA ILE A 210 22.96 1.26 15.25
C ILE A 210 22.67 2.69 14.74
N GLY A 211 23.26 3.73 15.38
CA GLY A 211 23.04 5.13 15.00
C GLY A 211 23.76 5.59 13.72
N LEU A 212 24.78 4.86 13.25
CA LEU A 212 25.55 5.19 12.03
C LEU A 212 25.00 4.50 10.78
N ARG A 213 24.27 3.39 10.94
CA ARG A 213 23.77 2.59 9.80
C ARG A 213 22.43 3.09 9.25
N SER A 214 21.64 3.83 10.06
CA SER A 214 20.32 4.43 9.72
C SER A 214 20.36 5.54 8.64
N ARG A 215 21.39 5.58 7.79
CA ARG A 215 21.52 6.57 6.70
C ARG A 215 22.02 5.92 5.41
N GLY A 216 21.51 4.73 5.13
CA GLY A 216 21.99 3.86 4.05
C GLY A 216 21.11 3.89 2.82
N LEU A 217 21.52 4.69 1.82
CA LEU A 217 21.16 4.61 0.39
C LEU A 217 19.66 4.54 0.06
N SER A 218 19.10 5.72 -0.27
CA SER A 218 17.78 5.90 -0.87
C SER A 218 17.60 5.04 -2.13
N PHE A 219 16.78 3.99 -2.03
CA PHE A 219 16.25 3.26 -3.18
C PHE A 219 15.05 4.04 -3.74
N ARG A 220 15.17 4.56 -4.96
CA ARG A 220 14.11 5.29 -5.66
C ARG A 220 13.49 4.40 -6.74
N PRO A 221 12.43 3.64 -6.45
CA PRO A 221 11.68 2.94 -7.50
C PRO A 221 10.97 3.94 -8.42
N PHE A 222 10.60 3.49 -9.63
CA PHE A 222 9.95 4.32 -10.64
C PHE A 222 8.46 4.49 -10.32
N LEU A 223 8.12 5.61 -9.69
CA LEU A 223 6.81 5.84 -9.06
C LEU A 223 5.78 6.59 -9.92
N ARG A 224 6.12 6.92 -11.17
CA ARG A 224 5.19 7.54 -12.13
C ARG A 224 4.06 6.60 -12.55
N ILE A 225 4.29 5.29 -12.50
CA ILE A 225 3.35 4.29 -13.04
C ILE A 225 2.13 4.16 -12.12
N GLU A 226 2.33 4.18 -10.80
CA GLU A 226 1.27 4.04 -9.81
C GLU A 226 0.36 5.28 -9.76
N ASP A 227 0.94 6.47 -9.86
CA ASP A 227 0.19 7.72 -9.99
C ASP A 227 -0.63 7.77 -11.30
N ILE A 228 -0.06 7.31 -12.43
CA ILE A 228 -0.76 7.21 -13.71
C ILE A 228 -1.90 6.19 -13.64
N ARG A 229 -1.67 5.05 -12.98
CA ARG A 229 -2.69 4.02 -12.75
C ARG A 229 -3.84 4.57 -11.91
N ARG A 230 -3.54 5.22 -10.78
CA ARG A 230 -4.54 5.83 -9.89
C ARG A 230 -5.37 6.90 -10.60
N GLN A 231 -4.74 7.74 -11.41
CA GLN A 231 -5.46 8.75 -12.22
C GLN A 231 -6.30 8.14 -13.34
N ALA A 232 -5.81 7.07 -13.99
CA ALA A 232 -6.59 6.35 -14.99
C ALA A 232 -7.82 5.68 -14.35
N GLU A 233 -7.64 4.99 -13.23
CA GLU A 233 -8.72 4.37 -12.45
C GLU A 233 -9.78 5.39 -12.03
N GLN A 234 -9.38 6.58 -11.58
CA GLN A 234 -10.32 7.63 -11.17
C GLN A 234 -11.22 8.10 -12.34
N ARG A 235 -10.62 8.38 -13.51
CA ARG A 235 -11.38 8.77 -14.72
C ARG A 235 -12.32 7.68 -15.20
N TYR A 236 -11.88 6.42 -15.14
CA TYR A 236 -12.71 5.29 -15.54
C TYR A 236 -13.85 5.01 -14.54
N ARG A 237 -13.64 5.24 -13.23
CA ARG A 237 -14.69 5.13 -12.20
C ARG A 237 -15.80 6.14 -12.42
N GLU A 238 -15.47 7.41 -12.70
CA GLU A 238 -16.46 8.46 -12.98
C GLU A 238 -17.33 8.09 -14.19
N ARG A 239 -16.70 7.64 -15.29
CA ARG A 239 -17.42 7.22 -16.49
C ARG A 239 -18.26 5.96 -16.26
N GLU A 240 -17.78 5.02 -15.44
CA GLU A 240 -18.55 3.82 -15.08
C GLU A 240 -19.81 4.18 -14.27
N GLN A 241 -19.70 5.11 -13.33
CA GLN A 241 -20.84 5.60 -12.53
C GLN A 241 -21.89 6.25 -13.43
N GLU A 242 -21.48 7.17 -14.30
CA GLU A 242 -22.36 7.84 -15.26
C GLU A 242 -23.09 6.83 -16.17
N LEU A 243 -22.37 5.85 -16.71
CA LEU A 243 -22.96 4.81 -17.56
C LEU A 243 -23.95 3.92 -16.80
N ARG A 244 -23.72 3.66 -15.51
CA ARG A 244 -24.65 2.89 -14.65
C ARG A 244 -25.91 3.69 -14.33
N GLU A 245 -25.79 4.99 -14.05
CA GLU A 245 -26.93 5.88 -13.82
C GLU A 245 -27.80 5.97 -15.08
N ASN A 246 -27.19 6.25 -16.24
CA ASN A 246 -27.90 6.30 -17.52
C ASN A 246 -28.59 4.97 -17.87
N LEU A 247 -27.94 3.84 -17.58
CA LEU A 247 -28.53 2.51 -17.80
C LEU A 247 -29.76 2.29 -16.89
N ALA A 248 -29.67 2.69 -15.62
CA ALA A 248 -30.79 2.57 -14.68
C ALA A 248 -31.97 3.44 -15.09
N GLU A 249 -31.71 4.68 -15.53
CA GLU A 249 -32.75 5.60 -16.02
C GLU A 249 -33.43 5.08 -17.29
N ALA A 250 -32.65 4.55 -18.25
CA ALA A 250 -33.19 3.95 -19.46
C ALA A 250 -34.02 2.69 -19.19
N GLU A 251 -33.61 1.86 -18.22
CA GLU A 251 -34.38 0.68 -17.78
C GLU A 251 -35.70 1.07 -17.10
N LEU A 252 -35.72 2.14 -16.29
CA LEU A 252 -36.94 2.70 -15.69
C LEU A 252 -37.92 3.20 -16.75
N LYS A 253 -37.48 4.05 -17.67
CA LYS A 253 -38.30 4.58 -18.78
C LYS A 253 -38.88 3.47 -19.65
N LEU A 254 -38.10 2.42 -19.92
CA LEU A 254 -38.56 1.26 -20.67
C LEU A 254 -39.70 0.50 -19.95
N ASN A 255 -39.63 0.39 -18.62
CA ASN A 255 -40.67 -0.26 -17.83
C ASN A 255 -41.95 0.59 -17.77
N GLU A 256 -41.85 1.90 -17.58
CA GLU A 256 -43.01 2.81 -17.64
C GLU A 256 -43.74 2.73 -18.98
N LEU A 257 -43.00 2.73 -20.09
CA LEU A 257 -43.55 2.58 -21.45
C LEU A 257 -44.21 1.21 -21.68
N ARG A 258 -43.75 0.16 -21.01
CA ARG A 258 -44.39 -1.17 -21.07
C ARG A 258 -45.70 -1.20 -20.29
N GLU A 259 -45.74 -0.59 -19.11
CA GLU A 259 -46.94 -0.52 -18.27
C GLU A 259 -48.05 0.32 -18.91
N GLN A 260 -47.70 1.43 -19.58
CA GLN A 260 -48.64 2.25 -20.36
C GLN A 260 -49.23 1.53 -21.58
N GLY A 261 -48.63 0.42 -22.03
CA GLY A 261 -49.10 -0.40 -23.15
C GLY A 261 -50.12 -1.49 -22.78
N VAL A 262 -50.44 -1.67 -21.50
CA VAL A 262 -51.35 -2.73 -21.01
C VAL A 262 -52.68 -2.10 -20.57
N GLY A 263 -53.63 -1.98 -21.50
CA GLY A 263 -54.99 -1.46 -21.21
C GLY A 263 -55.89 -1.40 -22.45
N GLU A 264 -57.21 -1.35 -22.24
CA GLU A 264 -58.30 -1.55 -23.23
C GLU A 264 -58.29 -0.59 -24.44
N LYS A 265 -57.38 0.41 -24.49
CA LYS A 265 -57.15 1.33 -25.62
C LYS A 265 -55.87 1.02 -26.44
N ALA A 266 -55.29 -0.18 -26.31
CA ALA A 266 -53.98 -0.55 -26.85
C ALA A 266 -53.85 -0.70 -28.39
N ALA A 267 -54.95 -0.76 -29.15
CA ALA A 267 -54.91 -1.19 -30.57
C ALA A 267 -54.54 -0.09 -31.58
N VAL A 268 -54.69 1.20 -31.24
CA VAL A 268 -54.42 2.33 -32.17
C VAL A 268 -53.10 3.06 -31.84
N VAL A 269 -52.64 3.00 -30.59
CA VAL A 269 -51.41 3.67 -30.09
C VAL A 269 -50.15 2.78 -30.23
N THR A 270 -50.31 1.53 -30.66
CA THR A 270 -49.25 0.50 -30.64
C THR A 270 -48.13 0.72 -31.66
N ARG A 271 -48.34 1.50 -32.72
CA ARG A 271 -47.34 1.64 -33.80
C ARG A 271 -46.29 2.70 -33.47
N GLU A 272 -46.69 3.80 -32.84
CA GLU A 272 -45.77 4.87 -32.38
C GLU A 272 -44.96 4.39 -31.16
N ASN A 273 -45.61 3.75 -30.19
CA ASN A 273 -44.94 3.17 -29.01
C ASN A 273 -43.93 2.05 -29.34
N LYS A 274 -44.15 1.28 -30.42
CA LYS A 274 -43.20 0.23 -30.86
C LYS A 274 -41.85 0.82 -31.30
N VAL A 275 -41.87 1.96 -32.00
CA VAL A 275 -40.64 2.62 -32.48
C VAL A 275 -39.85 3.18 -31.30
N THR A 276 -40.52 3.80 -30.33
CA THR A 276 -39.90 4.29 -29.08
C THR A 276 -39.34 3.15 -28.23
N LEU A 277 -40.09 2.04 -28.09
CA LEU A 277 -39.61 0.82 -27.41
C LEU A 277 -38.36 0.22 -28.05
N GLU A 278 -38.29 0.19 -29.38
CA GLU A 278 -37.12 -0.29 -30.11
C GLU A 278 -35.93 0.68 -30.04
N ALA A 279 -36.19 1.99 -29.91
CA ALA A 279 -35.15 2.99 -29.66
C ALA A 279 -34.53 2.80 -28.26
N TYR A 280 -35.34 2.71 -27.20
CA TYR A 280 -34.84 2.47 -25.84
C TYR A 280 -34.11 1.12 -25.69
N ARG A 281 -34.60 0.07 -26.35
CA ARG A 281 -33.88 -1.23 -26.38
C ARG A 281 -32.50 -1.11 -27.02
N ARG A 282 -32.37 -0.33 -28.11
CA ARG A 282 -31.07 -0.08 -28.76
C ARG A 282 -30.15 0.76 -27.88
N GLU A 283 -30.70 1.76 -27.20
CA GLU A 283 -29.97 2.61 -26.25
C GLU A 283 -29.40 1.80 -25.09
N ILE A 284 -30.20 0.96 -24.44
CA ILE A 284 -29.76 0.05 -23.36
C ILE A 284 -28.66 -0.90 -23.85
N LEU A 285 -28.78 -1.45 -25.06
CA LEU A 285 -27.74 -2.30 -25.65
C LEU A 285 -26.45 -1.52 -25.92
N GLY A 286 -26.56 -0.25 -26.34
CA GLY A 286 -25.44 0.68 -26.50
C GLY A 286 -24.74 0.95 -25.17
N LEU A 287 -25.48 1.35 -24.15
CA LEU A 287 -24.97 1.63 -22.80
C LEU A 287 -24.28 0.40 -22.18
N ARG A 288 -24.87 -0.80 -22.33
CA ARG A 288 -24.23 -2.05 -21.87
C ARG A 288 -22.94 -2.38 -22.61
N LYS A 289 -22.85 -2.06 -23.90
CA LYS A 289 -21.64 -2.24 -24.70
C LYS A 289 -20.56 -1.24 -24.29
N GLU A 290 -20.92 0.02 -24.08
CA GLU A 290 -20.01 1.05 -23.58
C GLU A 290 -19.47 0.70 -22.19
N LEU A 291 -20.34 0.29 -21.26
CA LEU A 291 -19.94 -0.13 -19.93
C LEU A 291 -18.92 -1.27 -19.98
N ARG A 292 -19.15 -2.26 -20.85
CA ARG A 292 -18.21 -3.38 -21.05
C ARG A 292 -16.89 -2.94 -21.67
N ASN A 293 -16.93 -2.01 -22.61
CA ASN A 293 -15.71 -1.45 -23.22
C ASN A 293 -14.89 -0.67 -22.19
N VAL A 294 -15.53 0.14 -21.33
CA VAL A 294 -14.88 0.87 -20.24
C VAL A 294 -14.23 -0.10 -19.26
N GLN A 295 -14.94 -1.16 -18.85
CA GLN A 295 -14.39 -2.20 -17.99
C GLN A 295 -13.22 -2.96 -18.63
N HIS A 296 -13.26 -3.16 -19.95
CA HIS A 296 -12.18 -3.84 -20.66
C HIS A 296 -10.96 -2.93 -20.90
N ALA A 297 -11.18 -1.64 -21.15
CA ALA A 297 -10.13 -0.62 -21.27
C ALA A 297 -9.37 -0.45 -19.95
N LEU A 298 -10.07 -0.50 -18.80
CA LEU A 298 -9.47 -0.48 -17.47
C LEU A 298 -8.39 -1.57 -17.30
N ILE A 299 -8.61 -2.75 -17.87
CA ILE A 299 -7.67 -3.87 -17.81
C ILE A 299 -6.54 -3.71 -18.83
N LYS A 300 -6.86 -3.33 -20.07
CA LYS A 300 -5.90 -3.29 -21.18
C LYS A 300 -4.90 -2.15 -21.11
N ASP A 301 -5.30 -0.97 -20.63
CA ASP A 301 -4.41 0.18 -20.53
C ASP A 301 -3.31 -0.06 -19.48
N ILE A 302 -3.63 -0.78 -18.40
CA ILE A 302 -2.69 -1.20 -17.35
C ILE A 302 -1.61 -2.13 -17.94
N ASP A 303 -2.01 -3.13 -18.72
CA ASP A 303 -1.08 -4.10 -19.33
C ASP A 303 -0.14 -3.46 -20.38
N SER A 304 -0.64 -2.47 -21.13
CA SER A 304 0.11 -1.83 -22.21
C SER A 304 1.24 -0.93 -21.71
N LEU A 305 1.02 -0.20 -20.61
CA LEU A 305 2.02 0.66 -19.99
C LEU A 305 3.18 -0.18 -19.43
N ASP A 306 2.88 -1.25 -18.71
CA ASP A 306 3.88 -2.18 -18.17
C ASP A 306 4.74 -2.82 -19.27
N SER A 307 4.11 -3.21 -20.38
CA SER A 307 4.79 -3.86 -21.52
C SER A 307 5.79 -2.94 -22.25
N ILE A 308 5.44 -1.66 -22.45
CA ILE A 308 6.33 -0.70 -23.14
C ILE A 308 7.60 -0.45 -22.31
N PHE A 309 7.48 -0.26 -20.99
CA PHE A 309 8.64 0.00 -20.15
C PHE A 309 9.54 -1.24 -19.99
N LYS A 310 8.95 -2.44 -19.86
CA LYS A 310 9.70 -3.71 -19.91
C LYS A 310 10.49 -3.83 -21.22
N MET A 311 9.87 -3.53 -22.35
CA MET A 311 10.55 -3.55 -23.66
C MET A 311 11.71 -2.54 -23.71
N VAL A 312 11.49 -1.28 -23.30
CA VAL A 312 12.56 -0.28 -23.30
C VAL A 312 13.74 -0.73 -22.42
N ASN A 313 13.49 -1.25 -21.22
CA ASN A 313 14.56 -1.62 -20.30
C ASN A 313 15.34 -2.87 -20.77
N ILE A 314 14.64 -3.87 -21.34
CA ILE A 314 15.26 -5.09 -21.89
C ILE A 314 16.16 -4.77 -23.09
N TRP A 315 15.73 -3.87 -23.96
CA TRP A 315 16.45 -3.57 -25.21
C TRP A 315 17.46 -2.42 -25.09
N ALA A 316 17.31 -1.50 -24.12
CA ALA A 316 18.19 -0.33 -24.00
C ALA A 316 19.64 -0.69 -23.69
N ILE A 317 19.88 -1.61 -22.75
CA ILE A 317 21.24 -1.98 -22.33
C ILE A 317 22.03 -2.69 -23.45
N PRO A 318 21.50 -3.75 -24.11
CA PRO A 318 22.18 -4.38 -25.24
C PRO A 318 22.45 -3.40 -26.40
N LEU A 319 21.51 -2.50 -26.70
CA LEU A 319 21.65 -1.50 -27.76
C LEU A 319 22.77 -0.50 -27.45
N LEU A 320 22.85 0.00 -26.21
CA LEU A 320 23.91 0.89 -25.75
C LEU A 320 25.30 0.25 -25.87
N ILE A 321 25.42 -1.01 -25.47
CA ILE A 321 26.66 -1.78 -25.61
C ILE A 321 27.04 -1.93 -27.10
N GLY A 322 26.06 -2.22 -27.96
CA GLY A 322 26.27 -2.31 -29.41
C GLY A 322 26.78 -1.01 -30.02
N ILE A 323 26.18 0.13 -29.66
CA ILE A 323 26.61 1.45 -30.12
C ILE A 323 28.04 1.75 -29.65
N LEU A 324 28.36 1.48 -28.38
CA LEU A 324 29.69 1.70 -27.82
C LEU A 324 30.76 0.87 -28.55
N ALA A 325 30.45 -0.39 -28.87
CA ALA A 325 31.35 -1.27 -29.62
C ALA A 325 31.63 -0.74 -31.03
N VAL A 326 30.60 -0.24 -31.74
CA VAL A 326 30.75 0.36 -33.07
C VAL A 326 31.62 1.62 -33.01
N VAL A 327 31.37 2.51 -32.04
CA VAL A 327 32.16 3.73 -31.84
C VAL A 327 33.63 3.40 -31.58
N LEU A 328 33.91 2.44 -30.70
CA LEU A 328 35.28 1.99 -30.41
C LEU A 328 35.95 1.37 -31.64
N ALA A 329 35.22 0.61 -32.46
CA ALA A 329 35.74 0.05 -33.71
C ALA A 329 36.12 1.15 -34.72
N PHE A 330 35.30 2.19 -34.86
CA PHE A 330 35.60 3.33 -35.72
C PHE A 330 36.83 4.12 -35.24
N ILE A 331 36.93 4.39 -33.93
CA ILE A 331 38.09 5.09 -33.35
C ILE A 331 39.37 4.28 -33.55
N ARG A 332 39.33 2.95 -33.32
CA ARG A 332 40.48 2.07 -33.56
C ARG A 332 40.89 2.08 -35.03
N ARG A 333 39.95 1.99 -35.96
CA ARG A 333 40.21 2.00 -37.41
C ARG A 333 40.80 3.33 -37.89
N ALA A 334 40.38 4.46 -37.31
CA ALA A 334 40.97 5.77 -37.58
C ALA A 334 42.43 5.86 -37.10
N ARG A 335 42.73 5.36 -35.89
CA ARG A 335 44.09 5.36 -35.34
C ARG A 335 45.07 4.44 -36.09
N TYR A 336 44.61 3.29 -36.59
CA TYR A 336 45.44 2.40 -37.41
C TYR A 336 45.83 3.01 -38.76
N ARG A 337 44.95 3.82 -39.37
CA ARG A 337 45.24 4.51 -40.64
C ARG A 337 46.34 5.58 -40.52
N VAL A 338 46.36 6.30 -39.40
CA VAL A 338 47.40 7.32 -39.12
C VAL A 338 48.77 6.66 -38.91
N ARG A 339 48.82 5.49 -38.27
CA ARG A 339 50.08 4.80 -37.95
C ARG A 339 50.76 4.14 -39.16
N HIS A 340 50.01 3.74 -40.18
CA HIS A 340 50.58 3.27 -41.46
C HIS A 340 51.13 4.40 -42.34
N SER A 341 50.53 5.59 -42.31
CA SER A 341 51.05 6.75 -43.08
C SER A 341 52.40 7.27 -42.57
N ARG A 342 52.70 7.05 -41.28
CA ARG A 342 53.97 7.48 -40.66
C ARG A 342 55.14 6.53 -40.95
N TYR A 343 54.87 5.28 -41.32
CA TYR A 343 55.90 4.30 -41.65
C TYR A 343 56.35 4.36 -43.12
N GLU A 344 55.53 4.91 -44.02
CA GLU A 344 55.93 5.14 -45.42
C GLU A 344 56.73 6.44 -45.59
N SER A 345 56.52 7.46 -44.74
CA SER A 345 57.31 8.71 -44.80
C SER A 345 58.69 8.62 -44.13
N GLU A 346 59.01 7.51 -43.48
CA GLU A 346 60.32 7.28 -42.83
C GLU A 346 61.23 6.35 -43.65
N LYS A 347 60.72 5.86 -44.80
CA LYS A 347 61.46 5.01 -45.77
C LYS A 347 61.80 5.72 -47.09
N THR A 348 61.41 6.98 -47.25
CA THR A 348 61.88 7.90 -48.29
C THR A 348 62.79 8.92 -47.63
#